data_AF-A0A7V0TZV6-F1
#
_entry.id   AF-A0A7V0TZV6-F1
#
_cell.length_a   1.000
_cell.length_b   1.000
_cell.length_c   1.000
_cell.angle_alpha   90.00
_cell.angle_beta   90.00
_cell.angle_gamma   90.00
#
_symmetry.space_group_name_H-M   'P 1'
#
loop_
_entity.id
_entity.type
_entity.pdbx_description
1 polymer ?
#
loop_
_entity_poly.entity_id
_entity_poly.type
_entity_poly.pdbx_seq_one_letter_code
_entity_poly.pdbx_strand_id
1 'polypeptide(L)'
;MTIGKKIAAGIASVLLLMVVIAICSILGIGSIVDNAAEVIYGNKLKGEIAQKEVDHLHWGNQVNELLTDDNVTTLTVQTDPDKCALGQWLASPARQQA
;
A
#
# COMPACT_ATOMS: atom_id res chain seq x y z
N MET A 1 51.73 -16.97 26.43
CA MET A 1 50.76 -15.85 26.43
C MET A 1 50.62 -15.32 27.84
N THR A 2 50.79 -14.01 28.06
CA THR A 2 50.51 -13.38 29.36
C THR A 2 49.00 -13.38 29.63
N ILE A 3 48.59 -13.45 30.91
CA ILE A 3 47.18 -13.50 31.34
C ILE A 3 46.34 -12.37 30.71
N GLY A 4 46.92 -11.17 30.59
CA GLY A 4 46.25 -10.00 29.98
C GLY A 4 45.81 -10.22 28.53
N LYS A 5 46.59 -10.96 27.72
CA LYS A 5 46.21 -11.24 26.32
C LYS A 5 44.99 -12.19 26.21
N LYS A 6 44.80 -13.09 27.18
CA LYS A 6 43.66 -14.02 27.21
C LYS A 6 42.36 -13.29 27.57
N ILE A 7 42.40 -12.39 28.56
CA ILE A 7 41.25 -11.57 28.97
C ILE A 7 40.86 -10.61 27.83
N ALA A 8 41.84 -9.94 27.22
CA ALA A 8 41.61 -9.05 26.10
C ALA A 8 40.96 -9.77 24.90
N ALA A 9 41.39 -11.00 24.59
CA ALA A 9 40.79 -11.80 23.52
C ALA A 9 39.31 -12.12 23.79
N GLY A 10 38.95 -12.44 25.04
CA GLY A 10 37.55 -12.67 25.43
C GLY A 10 36.70 -11.41 25.25
N ILE A 11 37.15 -10.27 25.75
CA ILE A 11 36.43 -8.99 25.60
C ILE A 11 36.30 -8.59 24.13
N ALA A 12 37.36 -8.74 23.34
CA ALA A 12 37.33 -8.45 21.91
C ALA A 12 36.30 -9.33 21.17
N SER A 13 36.17 -10.60 21.55
CA SER A 13 35.17 -11.49 20.94
C SER A 13 33.73 -11.07 21.24
N VAL A 14 33.45 -10.60 22.45
CA VAL A 14 32.12 -10.10 22.84
C VAL A 14 31.81 -8.79 22.11
N LEU A 15 32.77 -7.87 22.06
CA LEU A 15 32.60 -6.61 21.32
C LEU A 15 32.34 -6.86 19.83
N LEU A 16 33.06 -7.81 19.23
CA LEU A 16 32.84 -8.21 17.85
C LEU A 16 31.41 -8.72 17.63
N LEU A 17 30.92 -9.61 18.50
CA LEU A 17 29.55 -10.13 18.42
C LEU A 17 28.51 -9.01 18.55
N MET A 18 28.71 -8.04 19.44
CA MET A 18 27.79 -6.90 19.56
C MET A 18 27.75 -6.06 18.27
N VAL A 19 28.89 -5.84 17.63
CA VAL A 19 28.96 -5.12 16.35
C VAL A 19 28.23 -5.88 15.25
N VAL A 20 28.43 -7.21 15.18
CA VAL A 20 27.73 -8.06 14.19
C VAL A 20 26.22 -7.98 14.37
N ILE A 21 25.73 -8.11 15.61
CA ILE A 21 24.29 -8.01 15.91
C ILE A 21 23.77 -6.62 15.53
N ALA A 22 24.48 -5.55 15.90
CA ALA A 22 24.08 -4.18 15.57
C ALA A 22 23.95 -3.97 14.05
N ILE A 23 24.91 -4.47 13.26
CA ILE A 23 24.86 -4.40 11.80
C ILE A 23 23.66 -5.21 11.27
N CYS A 24 23.47 -6.45 11.72
CA CYS A 24 22.32 -7.27 11.32
C CYS A 24 20.98 -6.61 11.66
N SER A 25 20.88 -5.97 12.83
CA SER A 25 19.67 -5.24 13.24
C SER A 25 19.40 -4.05 12.33
N ILE A 26 20.41 -3.23 12.02
CA ILE A 26 20.22 -2.05 11.16
C ILE A 26 19.82 -2.49 9.73
N LEU A 27 20.46 -3.52 9.18
CA LEU A 27 20.13 -4.05 7.87
C LEU A 27 18.73 -4.71 7.84
N GLY A 28 18.36 -5.44 8.91
CA GLY A 28 17.06 -6.08 9.03
C GLY A 28 15.91 -5.10 9.18
N ILE A 29 16.09 -4.03 9.96
CA ILE A 29 15.07 -2.99 10.16
C ILE A 29 14.75 -2.28 8.84
N GLY A 30 15.75 -2.00 8.00
CA GLY A 30 15.53 -1.41 6.68
C GLY A 30 14.55 -2.23 5.83
N SER A 31 14.78 -3.55 5.75
CA SER A 31 13.90 -4.45 5.01
C SER A 31 12.47 -4.50 5.58
N ILE A 32 12.31 -4.42 6.90
CA ILE A 32 10.97 -4.40 7.52
C ILE A 32 10.21 -3.12 7.15
N VAL A 33 10.88 -1.97 7.15
CA VAL A 33 10.27 -0.69 6.76
C VAL A 33 9.86 -0.71 5.29
N ASP A 34 10.70 -1.24 4.40
CA ASP A 34 10.38 -1.34 2.98
C ASP A 34 9.16 -2.26 2.74
N ASN A 35 9.13 -3.43 3.38
CA ASN A 35 7.98 -4.33 3.32
C ASN A 35 6.70 -3.67 3.88
N ALA A 36 6.82 -2.89 4.96
CA ALA A 36 5.68 -2.15 5.51
C ALA A 36 5.18 -1.08 4.54
N ALA A 37 6.08 -0.37 3.86
CA ALA A 37 5.72 0.62 2.84
C ALA A 37 4.98 -0.03 1.67
N GLU A 38 5.42 -1.20 1.21
CA GLU A 38 4.75 -1.97 0.16
C GLU A 38 3.33 -2.39 0.57
N VAL A 39 3.16 -2.89 1.80
CA VAL A 39 1.84 -3.26 2.34
C VAL A 39 0.92 -2.03 2.48
N ILE A 40 1.44 -0.89 2.94
CA ILE A 40 0.67 0.36 3.05
C ILE A 40 0.23 0.83 1.67
N TYR A 41 1.13 0.83 0.69
CA TYR A 41 0.82 1.20 -0.69
C TYR A 41 -0.26 0.28 -1.27
N GLY A 42 -0.09 -1.04 -1.13
CA GLY A 42 -1.07 -2.02 -1.58
C GLY A 42 -2.44 -1.85 -0.91
N ASN A 43 -2.47 -1.53 0.39
CA ASN A 43 -3.74 -1.28 1.10
C ASN A 43 -4.42 0.00 0.64
N LYS A 44 -3.65 1.07 0.38
CA LYS A 44 -4.18 2.31 -0.20
C LYS A 44 -4.77 2.06 -1.59
N LEU A 45 -4.06 1.35 -2.45
CA LEU A 45 -4.52 0.97 -3.77
C LEU A 45 -5.83 0.17 -3.70
N LYS A 46 -5.91 -0.83 -2.81
CA LYS A 46 -7.15 -1.59 -2.58
C LYS A 46 -8.32 -0.68 -2.20
N GLY A 47 -8.10 0.28 -1.30
CA GLY A 47 -9.11 1.28 -0.93
C GLY A 47 -9.56 2.13 -2.12
N GLU A 48 -8.62 2.59 -2.95
CA GLU A 48 -8.93 3.38 -4.14
C GLU A 48 -9.73 2.62 -5.21
N ILE A 49 -9.50 1.31 -5.35
CA ILE A 49 -10.27 0.45 -6.26
C ILE A 49 -11.65 0.14 -5.67
N ALA A 50 -11.74 -0.18 -4.38
CA ALA A 50 -13.01 -0.40 -3.70
C ALA A 50 -13.92 0.83 -3.78
N GLN A 51 -13.37 2.04 -3.63
CA GLN A 51 -14.17 3.26 -3.79
C GLN A 51 -14.74 3.39 -5.21
N LYS A 52 -13.96 3.07 -6.25
CA LYS A 52 -14.44 3.10 -7.65
C LYS A 52 -15.54 2.07 -7.89
N GLU A 53 -15.47 0.90 -7.25
CA GLU A 53 -16.55 -0.09 -7.29
C GLU A 53 -17.83 0.46 -6.64
N VAL A 54 -17.71 1.06 -5.45
CA VAL A 54 -18.83 1.73 -4.77
C VAL A 54 -19.44 2.84 -5.64
N ASP A 55 -18.62 3.63 -6.34
CA ASP A 55 -19.10 4.67 -7.25
C ASP A 55 -19.94 4.06 -8.41
N HIS A 56 -19.54 2.91 -8.96
CA HIS A 56 -20.31 2.22 -10.00
C HIS A 56 -21.57 1.54 -9.46
N LEU A 57 -21.55 1.03 -8.22
CA LEU A 57 -22.75 0.53 -7.55
C LEU A 57 -23.77 1.66 -7.36
N HIS A 58 -23.31 2.85 -6.94
CA HIS A 58 -24.16 4.02 -6.81
C HIS A 58 -24.72 4.49 -8.16
N TRP A 59 -23.90 4.50 -9.21
CA TRP A 59 -24.35 4.75 -10.58
C TRP A 59 -25.45 3.77 -11.01
N GLY A 60 -25.26 2.48 -10.76
CA GLY A 60 -26.24 1.44 -11.09
C GLY A 60 -27.56 1.61 -10.35
N ASN A 61 -27.51 2.01 -9.08
CA ASN A 61 -28.71 2.32 -8.30
C ASN A 61 -29.49 3.50 -8.88
N GLN A 62 -28.83 4.58 -9.31
CA GLN A 62 -29.51 5.71 -9.95
C GLN A 62 -30.18 5.32 -11.27
N VAL A 63 -29.53 4.46 -12.05
CA VAL A 63 -30.14 3.90 -13.27
C VAL A 63 -31.34 3.02 -12.91
N ASN A 64 -31.24 2.20 -11.87
CA ASN A 64 -32.37 1.38 -11.41
C ASN A 64 -33.54 2.24 -10.92
N GLU A 65 -33.29 3.32 -10.18
CA GLU A 65 -34.33 4.24 -9.70
C GLU A 65 -35.10 4.86 -10.86
N LEU A 66 -34.42 5.32 -11.91
CA LEU A 66 -35.08 5.83 -13.13
C LEU A 66 -36.03 4.79 -13.77
N LEU A 67 -35.68 3.50 -13.70
CA LEU A 67 -36.45 2.43 -14.33
C LEU A 67 -37.57 1.88 -13.44
N THR A 68 -37.53 2.16 -12.14
CA THR A 68 -38.41 1.52 -11.15
C THR A 68 -39.27 2.49 -10.33
N ASP A 69 -38.92 3.77 -10.28
CA ASP A 69 -39.68 4.81 -9.58
C ASP A 69 -40.31 5.79 -10.60
N ASP A 70 -41.64 5.77 -10.67
CA ASP A 70 -42.42 6.64 -11.55
C ASP A 70 -42.24 8.16 -11.24
N ASN A 71 -41.70 8.51 -10.07
CA ASN A 71 -41.39 9.90 -9.71
C ASN A 71 -40.04 10.39 -10.26
N VAL A 72 -39.13 9.47 -10.62
CA VAL A 72 -37.80 9.80 -11.14
C VAL A 72 -37.86 9.81 -12.67
N THR A 73 -37.91 11.01 -13.26
CA THR A 73 -38.06 11.17 -14.72
C THR A 73 -36.78 11.63 -15.43
N THR A 74 -35.73 11.94 -14.67
CA THR A 74 -34.48 12.48 -15.20
C THR A 74 -33.28 11.71 -14.65
N LEU A 75 -32.41 11.26 -15.54
CA LEU A 75 -31.17 10.59 -15.18
C LEU A 75 -30.01 11.58 -15.22
N THR A 76 -29.35 11.77 -14.06
CA THR A 76 -28.20 12.69 -13.93
C THR A 76 -26.93 11.90 -13.58
N VAL A 77 -26.56 10.96 -14.45
CA VAL A 77 -25.33 10.15 -14.29
C VAL A 77 -24.39 10.32 -15.47
N GLN A 78 -23.09 10.07 -15.25
CA GLN A 78 -22.12 9.99 -16.33
C GLN A 78 -22.27 8.67 -17.11
N THR A 79 -22.36 8.73 -18.43
CA THR A 79 -22.48 7.55 -19.31
C THR A 79 -21.21 7.26 -20.11
N ASP A 80 -20.29 8.22 -20.17
CA ASP A 80 -19.00 8.08 -20.83
C ASP A 80 -18.02 7.30 -19.92
N PRO A 81 -17.54 6.11 -20.36
CA PRO A 81 -16.68 5.26 -19.56
C PRO A 81 -15.31 5.90 -19.26
N ASP A 82 -14.83 6.81 -20.10
CA ASP A 82 -13.53 7.48 -19.88
C ASP A 82 -13.65 8.63 -18.86
N LYS A 83 -14.88 9.07 -18.58
CA LYS A 83 -15.16 10.16 -17.64
C LYS A 83 -15.53 9.68 -16.25
N CYS A 84 -15.79 8.39 -16.04
CA CYS A 84 -15.99 7.87 -14.69
C CYS A 84 -14.65 7.83 -13.93
N ALA A 85 -14.71 7.81 -12.59
CA ALA A 85 -13.51 7.84 -11.74
C ALA A 85 -12.55 6.66 -12.03
N LEU A 86 -13.09 5.51 -12.45
CA LEU A 86 -12.28 4.36 -12.88
C LEU A 86 -11.61 4.58 -14.24
N GLY A 87 -12.35 5.07 -15.25
CA GLY A 87 -11.80 5.36 -16.57
C GLY A 87 -10.68 6.39 -16.53
N GLN A 88 -10.90 7.48 -15.79
CA GLN A 88 -9.87 8.50 -15.57
C GLN A 88 -8.63 7.92 -14.87
N TRP A 89 -8.83 7.06 -13.87
CA TRP A 89 -7.73 6.40 -13.19
C TRP A 89 -6.96 5.43 -14.11
N LEU A 90 -7.66 4.67 -14.95
CA LEU A 90 -7.04 3.74 -15.91
C LEU A 90 -6.17 4.45 -16.95
N ALA A 91 -6.53 5.68 -17.32
CA ALA A 91 -5.75 6.54 -18.21
C ALA A 91 -4.62 7.30 -17.49
N SER A 92 -4.64 7.32 -16.14
CA SER A 92 -3.68 8.08 -15.36
C SER A 92 -2.35 7.32 -15.16
N PRO A 93 -1.24 8.04 -14.93
CA PRO A 93 0.04 7.43 -14.53
C PRO A 93 -0.06 6.62 -13.23
N ALA A 94 -1.04 6.89 -12.37
CA ALA A 94 -1.24 6.16 -11.12
C ALA A 94 -1.47 4.66 -11.35
N ARG A 95 -2.09 4.28 -12.48
CA ARG A 95 -2.23 2.87 -12.89
C ARG A 95 -0.88 2.20 -13.15
N GLN A 96 0.09 2.92 -13.72
CA GLN A 96 1.41 2.35 -14.04
C GLN A 96 2.26 2.10 -12.80
N GLN A 97 1.95 2.80 -11.71
CA GLN A 97 2.63 2.68 -10.43
C GLN A 97 1.97 1.63 -9.50
N ALA A 98 0.75 1.20 -9.86
CA ALA A 98 -0.09 0.26 -9.13
C ALA A 98 0.19 -1.20 -9.52
#